data_AF-A0A6P0PCJ8-F1
#
_entry.id   AF-A0A6P0PCJ8-F1
#
_cell.length_a   1.000
_cell.length_b   1.000
_cell.length_c   1.000
_cell.angle_alpha   90.00
_cell.angle_beta   90.00
_cell.angle_gamma   90.00
#
_symmetry.space_group_name_H-M   'P 1'
#
loop_
_entity.id
_entity.type
_entity.pdbx_description
1 polymer ?
#
loop_
_entity_poly.entity_id
_entity_poly.type
_entity_poly.pdbx_seq_one_letter_code
_entity_poly.pdbx_strand_id
1 'polypeptide(L)' 'MLDDPIILQMPPNLQMTDEQFFEFCQINRDLRIETNKFGELLIMSPTGSETGNRNLG' A
#
# COMPACT_ATOMS: atom_id res chain seq x y z
N MET A 1 13.34 -4.84 4.91
CA MET A 1 12.30 -4.51 3.91
C MET A 1 11.50 -5.77 3.67
N LEU A 2 10.19 -5.67 3.42
CA LEU A 2 9.57 -6.68 2.57
C LEU A 2 10.15 -6.42 1.18
N ASP A 3 11.06 -7.29 0.72
CA ASP A 3 11.67 -7.18 -0.60
C ASP A 3 10.64 -7.46 -1.71
N ASP A 4 9.58 -8.19 -1.39
CA ASP A 4 8.46 -8.50 -2.28
C ASP A 4 7.13 -7.92 -1.75
N PRO A 5 6.25 -7.42 -2.63
CA PRO A 5 4.95 -6.91 -2.23
C PRO A 5 4.05 -8.04 -1.71
N ILE A 6 3.23 -7.72 -0.70
CA ILE A 6 2.11 -8.58 -0.35
C ILE A 6 1.01 -8.36 -1.40
N ILE A 7 0.61 -9.44 -2.06
CA ILE A 7 -0.46 -9.42 -3.08
C ILE A 7 -1.75 -9.88 -2.42
N LEU A 8 -2.78 -9.03 -2.46
CA LEU A 8 -4.12 -9.35 -1.99
C LEU A 8 -5.07 -9.49 -3.18
N GLN A 9 -5.75 -10.63 -3.23
CA GLN A 9 -6.82 -10.88 -4.17
C GLN A 9 -8.15 -10.52 -3.53
N MET A 10 -8.81 -9.52 -4.10
CA MET A 10 -10.09 -9.04 -3.61
C MET A 10 -11.23 -9.80 -4.31
N PRO A 11 -12.28 -10.19 -3.57
CA PRO A 11 -13.44 -10.80 -4.20
C PRO A 11 -14.13 -9.77 -5.13
N PRO A 12 -14.72 -10.19 -6.27
CA PRO A 12 -15.26 -9.26 -7.26
C PRO A 12 -16.34 -8.29 -6.73
N ASN A 13 -17.06 -8.69 -5.69
CA ASN A 13 -18.09 -7.86 -5.04
C ASN A 13 -17.53 -6.79 -4.09
N LEU A 14 -16.21 -6.77 -3.88
CA LEU A 14 -15.50 -5.81 -3.02
C LEU A 14 -14.56 -4.91 -3.84
N GLN A 15 -14.77 -4.80 -5.15
CA GLN A 15 -14.06 -3.81 -5.95
C GLN A 15 -14.45 -2.41 -5.49
N MET A 16 -13.44 -1.60 -5.20
CA MET A 16 -13.59 -0.21 -4.82
C MET A 16 -13.73 0.66 -6.08
N THR A 17 -14.51 1.74 -5.99
CA THR A 17 -14.40 2.82 -6.98
C THR A 17 -13.06 3.55 -6.84
N ASP A 18 -12.68 4.36 -7.82
CA ASP A 18 -11.45 5.15 -7.77
C ASP A 18 -11.42 6.07 -6.53
N GLU A 19 -12.56 6.66 -6.15
CA GLU A 19 -12.67 7.51 -4.95
C GLU A 19 -12.48 6.70 -3.66
N GLN A 20 -13.11 5.52 -3.58
CA GLN A 20 -12.95 4.63 -2.42
C GLN A 20 -11.53 4.11 -2.30
N PHE A 21 -10.89 3.76 -3.42
CA PHE A 21 -9.49 3.36 -3.44
C PHE A 21 -8.57 4.50 -3.02
N PHE A 22 -8.85 5.73 -3.48
CA PHE A 22 -8.12 6.90 -3.04
C PHE A 22 -8.24 7.11 -1.52
N GLU A 23 -9.45 7.09 -0.96
CA GLU A 23 -9.68 7.18 0.49
C GLU A 23 -8.97 6.07 1.26
N PHE A 24 -9.03 4.84 0.77
CA PHE A 24 -8.34 3.69 1.33
C PHE A 24 -6.82 3.94 1.41
N CYS A 25 -6.21 4.47 0.35
CA CYS A 25 -4.80 4.88 0.35
C CYS A 25 -4.52 6.05 1.31
N GLN A 26 -5.45 7.03 1.42
CA GLN A 26 -5.30 8.15 2.35
C GLN A 26 -5.35 7.73 3.82
N ILE A 27 -6.15 6.71 4.16
CA ILE A 27 -6.20 6.16 5.51
C ILE A 27 -4.92 5.38 5.82
N ASN A 28 -4.37 4.68 4.83
CA ASN A 28 -3.17 3.84 4.97
C ASN A 28 -1.91 4.51 4.40
N ARG A 29 -1.74 5.83 4.63
CA ARG A 29 -0.66 6.66 4.03
C ARG A 29 0.76 6.16 4.29
N ASP A 30 0.98 5.39 5.35
CA ASP A 30 2.29 4.83 5.67
C ASP A 30 2.66 3.65 4.75
N LEU A 31 1.69 3.11 4.01
CA LEU A 31 1.88 2.02 3.06
C LEU A 31 1.90 2.57 1.63
N ARG A 32 2.73 1.95 0.79
CA ARG A 32 2.62 2.13 -0.67
C ARG A 32 1.69 1.05 -1.20
N ILE A 33 0.50 1.48 -1.64
CA ILE A 33 -0.58 0.62 -2.12
C ILE A 33 -0.80 0.87 -3.61
N GLU A 34 -0.82 -0.19 -4.40
CA GLU A 34 -1.03 -0.12 -5.86
C GLU A 34 -2.02 -1.19 -6.32
N THR A 35 -2.62 -0.99 -7.50
CA THR A 35 -3.38 -2.03 -8.22
C THR A 35 -2.65 -2.41 -9.50
N ASN A 36 -2.51 -3.70 -9.79
CA ASN A 36 -2.00 -4.15 -11.09
C ASN A 36 -3.11 -4.27 -12.13
N LYS A 37 -2.73 -4.58 -13.37
CA LYS A 37 -3.66 -4.78 -14.51
C LYS A 37 -4.65 -5.95 -14.34
N PHE A 38 -4.42 -6.82 -13.35
CA PHE A 38 -5.30 -7.95 -13.03
C PHE A 38 -6.30 -7.61 -11.92
N GLY A 39 -6.24 -6.39 -11.34
CA GLY A 39 -7.10 -5.95 -10.26
C GLY A 39 -6.65 -6.43 -8.87
N GLU A 40 -5.42 -6.92 -8.74
CA GLU A 40 -4.85 -7.31 -7.45
C GLU A 40 -4.28 -6.09 -6.73
N LEU A 41 -4.38 -6.06 -5.40
CA LEU A 41 -3.79 -5.02 -4.56
C LEU A 41 -2.37 -5.43 -4.15
N LEU A 42 -1.41 -4.55 -4.39
CA LEU A 42 -0.01 -4.70 -4.02
C LEU A 42 0.28 -3.79 -2.84
N ILE A 43 0.70 -4.35 -1.72
CA ILE A 43 1.15 -3.61 -0.54
C ILE A 43 2.66 -3.74 -0.44
N MET A 44 3.36 -2.62 -0.64
CA MET A 44 4.81 -2.53 -0.52
C MET A 44 5.23 -1.98 0.84
N SER A 45 6.48 -2.27 1.22
CA SER A 45 7.14 -1.64 2.37
C SER A 45 7.00 -0.11 2.35
N PRO A 46 6.89 0.56 3.51
CA PRO A 46 6.84 2.01 3.59
C PRO A 46 8.02 2.67 2.89
N THR A 47 7.77 3.65 2.02
CA THR A 47 8.79 4.60 1.57
C THR A 47 9.13 5.54 2.72
N GLY A 48 10.10 5.14 3.55
CA GLY A 48 10.53 5.96 4.70
C GLY A 48 11.38 5.24 5.74
N SER A 49 11.43 3.90 5.70
CA SER A 49 12.24 3.10 6.65
C SER A 49 13.75 3.35 6.58
N GLU A 50 14.24 4.02 5.53
CA GLU A 50 15.68 4.34 5.36
C GLU A 50 16.09 5.73 5.90
N THR A 51 15.15 6.56 6.35
CA THR A 51 15.47 7.87 6.94
C THR A 51 14.86 8.04 8.33
N GLY A 52 15.15 7.09 9.21
CA GLY A 52 14.88 7.13 10.65
C GLY A 52 16.14 7.19 11.50
N ASN A 53 17.30 7.55 10.94
CA ASN A 53 18.52 7.78 11.71
C ASN A 53 18.46 9.17 12.37
N ARG A 54 17.54 9.35 13.33
CA ARG A 54 17.62 10.44 14.30
C ARG A 54 18.32 9.89 15.53
N ASN A 55 19.64 10.03 15.57
CA ASN A 55 20.38 10.11 16.83
C ASN A 55 19.79 11.28 17.61
N LEU A 56 18.91 11.00 18.57
CA LEU A 56 18.63 11.93 19.66
C LEU A 56 19.78 11.75 20.66
N GLY A 57 20.85 12.51 20.44
CA GLY A 57 21.84 12.80 21.46
C GLY A 57 21.31 13.80 22.49
#